data_AF-A0A969UA66-F1
#
_entry.id   AF-A0A969UA66-F1
#
_cell.length_a   1.000
_cell.length_b   1.000
_cell.length_c   1.000
_cell.angle_alpha   90.00
_cell.angle_beta   90.00
_cell.angle_gamma   90.00
#
_symmetry.space_group_name_H-M   'P 1'
#
loop_
_entity.id
_entity.type
_entity.pdbx_description
1 polymer ?
#
loop_
_entity_poly.entity_id
_entity_poly.type
_entity_poly.pdbx_seq_one_letter_code
_entity_poly.pdbx_strand_id
1 'polypeptide(L)'
;MEQNLAGRRLSSMEQCDRKGAILTLFIPPAGNPAPEVQDLVRFGNAYKMVDSTESLWVPTGAQIWNLMEAIAAIKQVKSTSPFYPQAQAYLKDWQTSLKDMVQVKYATLAAGMGQHSTLKLAIAQAKQVPLGHVRRMQAQTLIAYWAEEVQRIEDEPLLVRAKDLAKSGKISDLKLAIAQARQIQLGRALRGSAQDWIATWRDQIEVLEDQPILTQARAFGRQGKLSEAIDAASRIKTKRALYPEAQAAILDWRAEQIRIAQIAQDQPILNQARAMALSGNLRGAIDVASQIGSGRALYYEAQGSIGRWQEELRPPTYLFPEPIPDETLDYTPPENGWDDIDPVANDADDPFSLSPLESSSEEPFSLEEADPDNSSAIDSMPIDEIVPSDETDDPSIYEAPQPAEAAPPTDTDESSVTGYYDQRYYYNQP
;
A
#
# COMPACT_ATOMS: atom_id res chain seq x y z
N MET A 1 -60.39 4.12 36.09
CA MET A 1 -59.29 4.63 35.21
C MET A 1 -58.55 3.52 34.48
N GLU A 2 -58.34 2.34 35.08
CA GLU A 2 -57.61 1.22 34.45
C GLU A 2 -58.24 0.67 33.16
N GLN A 3 -59.58 0.58 33.07
CA GLN A 3 -60.27 0.13 31.84
C GLN A 3 -60.04 1.05 30.63
N ASN A 4 -59.83 2.36 30.86
CA ASN A 4 -59.59 3.34 29.79
C ASN A 4 -58.12 3.27 29.30
N LEU A 5 -57.20 2.87 30.17
CA LEU A 5 -55.79 2.66 29.83
C LEU A 5 -55.59 1.39 29.00
N ALA A 6 -56.27 0.29 29.38
CA ALA A 6 -56.26 -0.95 28.61
C ALA A 6 -56.83 -0.76 27.20
N GLY A 7 -57.94 -0.04 27.06
CA GLY A 7 -58.55 0.28 25.75
C GLY A 7 -57.67 1.16 24.85
N ARG A 8 -57.00 2.18 25.40
CA ARG A 8 -56.06 3.01 24.61
C ARG A 8 -54.83 2.25 24.15
N ARG A 9 -54.31 1.35 25.00
CA ARG A 9 -53.19 0.46 24.66
C ARG A 9 -53.57 -0.55 23.58
N LEU A 10 -54.82 -1.03 23.60
CA LEU A 10 -55.41 -1.87 22.57
C LEU A 10 -55.45 -1.15 21.21
N SER A 11 -55.95 0.09 21.17
CA SER A 11 -55.97 0.89 19.94
C SER A 11 -54.58 1.26 19.42
N SER A 12 -53.58 1.48 20.29
CA SER A 12 -52.19 1.69 19.84
C SER A 12 -51.53 0.42 19.28
N MET A 13 -51.92 -0.78 19.72
CA MET A 13 -51.50 -2.02 19.08
C MET A 13 -52.21 -2.28 17.75
N GLU A 14 -53.48 -1.90 17.63
CA GLU A 14 -54.25 -1.96 16.37
C GLU A 14 -53.75 -0.92 15.35
N GLN A 15 -53.31 0.26 15.81
CA GLN A 15 -52.75 1.34 15.00
C GLN A 15 -51.22 1.24 14.86
N CYS A 16 -50.71 0.17 14.26
CA CYS A 16 -49.38 0.02 13.65
C CYS A 16 -48.08 0.45 14.40
N ASP A 17 -48.10 1.04 15.60
CA ASP A 17 -46.89 1.31 16.39
C ASP A 17 -46.58 0.13 17.33
N ARG A 18 -46.18 -0.97 16.68
CA ARG A 18 -45.88 -2.26 17.33
C ARG A 18 -44.72 -2.19 18.33
N LYS A 19 -43.76 -1.28 18.13
CA LYS A 19 -42.63 -1.07 19.06
C LYS A 19 -43.01 -0.14 20.23
N GLY A 20 -43.76 0.94 19.97
CA GLY A 20 -44.21 1.88 21.01
C GLY A 20 -45.24 1.28 21.98
N ALA A 21 -46.13 0.42 21.50
CA ALA A 21 -47.12 -0.25 22.35
C ALA A 21 -46.51 -1.32 23.29
N ILE A 22 -45.40 -1.96 22.88
CA ILE A 22 -44.69 -2.96 23.70
C ILE A 22 -43.77 -2.29 24.73
N LEU A 23 -43.21 -1.11 24.43
CA LEU A 23 -42.40 -0.31 25.38
C LEU A 23 -43.24 0.34 26.49
N THR A 24 -44.53 0.57 26.28
CA THR A 24 -45.45 1.22 27.25
C THR A 24 -46.12 0.26 28.24
N LEU A 25 -45.77 -1.02 28.20
CA LEU A 25 -46.35 -2.11 29.01
C LEU A 25 -45.88 -2.15 30.49
N PHE A 26 -45.12 -1.15 30.93
CA PHE A 26 -44.25 -1.21 32.12
C PHE A 26 -44.91 -0.90 33.47
N ILE A 27 -46.24 -0.94 33.59
CA ILE A 27 -46.90 -0.76 34.89
C ILE A 27 -47.93 -1.89 35.08
N PRO A 28 -47.61 -2.94 35.86
CA PRO A 28 -48.63 -3.90 36.27
C PRO A 28 -49.69 -3.15 37.09
N PRO A 29 -50.99 -3.33 36.82
CA PRO A 29 -52.02 -2.79 37.72
C PRO A 29 -51.81 -3.43 39.09
N ALA A 30 -51.77 -2.61 40.15
CA ALA A 30 -51.63 -3.10 41.51
C ALA A 30 -52.90 -3.87 41.90
N GLY A 31 -52.88 -5.20 41.78
CA GLY A 31 -54.00 -6.09 42.05
C GLY A 31 -53.97 -7.36 41.20
N ASN A 32 -54.96 -8.26 41.37
CA ASN A 32 -55.13 -9.44 40.51
C ASN A 32 -55.62 -8.98 39.13
N PRO A 33 -54.76 -8.91 38.10
CA PRO A 33 -55.12 -8.28 36.84
C PRO A 33 -56.21 -9.09 36.14
N ALA A 34 -57.10 -8.42 35.41
CA ALA A 34 -58.03 -9.09 34.51
C ALA A 34 -57.24 -10.06 33.58
N PRO A 35 -57.78 -11.24 33.23
CA PRO A 35 -57.08 -12.25 32.45
C PRO A 35 -56.42 -11.71 31.16
N GLU A 36 -57.05 -10.72 30.53
CA GLU A 36 -56.62 -10.06 29.31
C GLU A 36 -55.32 -9.24 29.50
N VAL A 37 -55.14 -8.64 30.68
CA VAL A 37 -53.93 -7.89 31.04
C VAL A 37 -52.76 -8.85 31.31
N GLN A 38 -53.05 -10.03 31.88
CA GLN A 38 -52.03 -11.05 32.11
C GLN A 38 -51.50 -11.62 30.79
N ASP A 39 -52.37 -11.87 29.83
CA ASP A 39 -52.00 -12.36 28.50
C ASP A 39 -51.16 -11.32 27.73
N LEU A 40 -51.52 -10.04 27.83
CA LEU A 40 -50.76 -8.94 27.21
C LEU A 40 -49.35 -8.80 27.81
N VAL A 41 -49.22 -8.90 29.13
CA VAL A 41 -47.90 -8.86 29.82
C VAL A 41 -47.04 -10.05 29.41
N ARG A 42 -47.62 -11.26 29.34
CA ARG A 42 -46.91 -12.46 28.87
C ARG A 42 -46.42 -12.30 27.44
N PHE A 43 -47.28 -11.79 26.56
CA PHE A 43 -46.93 -11.51 25.17
C PHE A 43 -45.79 -10.48 25.04
N GLY A 44 -45.89 -9.34 25.74
CA GLY A 44 -44.85 -8.30 25.71
C GLY A 44 -43.50 -8.77 26.26
N ASN A 45 -43.50 -9.56 27.33
CA ASN A 45 -42.28 -10.14 27.90
C ASN A 45 -41.62 -11.13 26.94
N ALA A 46 -42.42 -12.02 26.32
CA ALA A 46 -41.94 -12.98 25.35
C ALA A 46 -41.34 -12.29 24.11
N TYR A 47 -41.97 -11.20 23.64
CA TYR A 47 -41.45 -10.41 22.52
C TYR A 47 -40.07 -9.79 22.85
N LYS A 48 -39.92 -9.19 24.04
CA LYS A 48 -38.64 -8.59 24.48
C LYS A 48 -37.50 -9.59 24.53
N MET A 49 -37.77 -10.84 24.92
CA MET A 49 -36.78 -11.92 24.95
C MET A 49 -36.25 -12.28 23.55
N VAL A 50 -37.04 -12.03 22.49
CA VAL A 50 -36.69 -12.31 21.10
C VAL A 50 -36.09 -11.09 20.39
N ASP A 51 -36.57 -9.87 20.66
CA ASP A 51 -36.10 -8.63 20.00
C ASP A 51 -34.75 -8.12 20.57
N SER A 52 -34.36 -8.57 21.77
CA SER A 52 -33.09 -8.20 22.42
C SER A 52 -31.85 -8.91 21.87
N THR A 53 -31.96 -9.63 20.74
CA THR A 53 -30.81 -10.30 20.15
C THR A 53 -29.88 -9.29 19.46
N GLU A 54 -28.87 -8.82 20.20
CA GLU A 54 -27.70 -8.20 19.60
C GLU A 54 -27.15 -9.08 18.46
N SER A 55 -26.74 -8.41 17.40
CA SER A 55 -26.41 -8.93 16.08
C SER A 55 -25.15 -9.80 16.10
N LEU A 56 -25.25 -11.00 16.70
CA LEU A 56 -24.21 -12.02 16.63
C LEU A 56 -24.50 -12.94 15.44
N TRP A 57 -23.50 -13.07 14.57
CA TRP A 57 -23.60 -13.79 13.30
C TRP A 57 -23.77 -15.32 13.46
N VAL A 58 -23.59 -15.87 14.67
CA VAL A 58 -23.86 -17.26 15.03
C VAL A 58 -24.87 -17.30 16.18
N PRO A 59 -25.94 -18.13 16.12
CA PRO A 59 -26.87 -18.25 17.23
C PRO A 59 -26.16 -18.72 18.50
N THR A 60 -26.34 -17.97 19.59
CA THR A 60 -25.81 -18.38 20.90
C THR A 60 -26.77 -19.36 21.58
N GLY A 61 -26.26 -20.17 22.52
CA GLY A 61 -27.12 -21.05 23.31
C GLY A 61 -28.17 -20.27 24.10
N ALA A 62 -27.82 -19.07 24.59
CA ALA A 62 -28.74 -18.17 25.28
C ALA A 62 -29.88 -17.68 24.38
N GLN A 63 -29.60 -17.35 23.11
CA GLN A 63 -30.65 -16.92 22.17
C GLN A 63 -31.65 -18.03 21.87
N ILE A 64 -31.16 -19.26 21.70
CA ILE A 64 -32.02 -20.45 21.51
C ILE A 64 -32.88 -20.67 22.77
N TRP A 65 -32.28 -20.54 23.95
CA TRP A 65 -32.99 -20.66 25.23
C TRP A 65 -34.09 -19.59 25.40
N ASN A 66 -33.76 -18.32 25.18
CA ASN A 66 -34.71 -17.20 25.27
C ASN A 66 -35.89 -17.38 24.31
N LEU A 67 -35.64 -17.87 23.09
CA LEU A 67 -36.71 -18.15 22.13
C LEU A 67 -37.59 -19.33 22.59
N MET A 68 -37.01 -20.38 23.18
CA MET A 68 -37.80 -21.47 23.76
C MET A 68 -38.69 -20.99 24.91
N GLU A 69 -38.17 -20.14 25.79
CA GLU A 69 -38.95 -19.53 26.88
C GLU A 69 -40.08 -18.64 26.34
N ALA A 70 -39.79 -17.81 25.34
CA ALA A 70 -40.78 -16.97 24.68
C ALA A 70 -41.90 -17.79 24.01
N ILE A 71 -41.55 -18.89 23.33
CA ILE A 71 -42.51 -19.85 22.76
C ILE A 71 -43.38 -20.47 23.87
N ALA A 72 -42.78 -20.87 24.99
CA ALA A 72 -43.51 -21.44 26.12
C ALA A 72 -44.48 -20.42 26.75
N ALA A 73 -44.07 -19.16 26.87
CA ALA A 73 -44.91 -18.08 27.39
C ALA A 73 -46.10 -17.77 26.47
N ILE A 74 -45.89 -17.70 25.16
CA ILE A 74 -46.98 -17.45 24.18
C ILE A 74 -47.99 -18.61 24.13
N LYS A 75 -47.55 -19.85 24.29
CA LYS A 75 -48.46 -21.02 24.33
C LYS A 75 -49.46 -20.98 25.50
N GLN A 76 -49.18 -20.18 26.54
CA GLN A 76 -50.06 -20.04 27.70
C GLN A 76 -51.15 -18.98 27.50
N VAL A 77 -51.11 -18.19 26.42
CA VAL A 77 -52.15 -17.21 26.08
C VAL A 77 -53.45 -17.96 25.76
N LYS A 78 -54.54 -17.60 26.45
CA LYS A 78 -55.82 -18.31 26.32
C LYS A 78 -56.49 -18.01 24.99
N SER A 79 -57.28 -18.97 24.47
CA SER A 79 -58.04 -18.80 23.23
C SER A 79 -59.13 -17.72 23.30
N THR A 80 -59.54 -17.34 24.51
CA THR A 80 -60.50 -16.26 24.77
C THR A 80 -59.86 -14.87 24.74
N SER A 81 -58.52 -14.81 24.63
CA SER A 81 -57.78 -13.55 24.66
C SER A 81 -57.92 -12.80 23.33
N PRO A 82 -58.13 -11.48 23.34
CA PRO A 82 -58.10 -10.66 22.12
C PRO A 82 -56.78 -10.75 21.33
N PHE A 83 -55.68 -11.12 22.01
CA PHE A 83 -54.34 -11.25 21.43
C PHE A 83 -54.03 -12.66 20.90
N TYR A 84 -54.96 -13.61 21.07
CA TYR A 84 -54.75 -15.00 20.67
C TYR A 84 -54.41 -15.15 19.17
N PRO A 85 -55.10 -14.47 18.22
CA PRO A 85 -54.76 -14.58 16.80
C PRO A 85 -53.30 -14.16 16.49
N GLN A 86 -52.85 -13.06 17.10
CA GLN A 86 -51.48 -12.55 16.96
C GLN A 86 -50.48 -13.51 17.62
N ALA A 87 -50.78 -13.96 18.83
CA ALA A 87 -49.98 -14.94 19.57
C ALA A 87 -49.76 -16.23 18.76
N GLN A 88 -50.79 -16.74 18.08
CA GLN A 88 -50.67 -17.93 17.22
C GLN A 88 -49.83 -17.67 15.96
N ALA A 89 -49.92 -16.49 15.35
CA ALA A 89 -49.06 -16.12 14.22
C ALA A 89 -47.58 -16.09 14.63
N TYR A 90 -47.25 -15.39 15.72
CA TYR A 90 -45.88 -15.35 16.25
C TYR A 90 -45.37 -16.71 16.69
N LEU A 91 -46.24 -17.55 17.27
CA LEU A 91 -45.86 -18.91 17.67
C LEU A 91 -45.33 -19.73 16.48
N LYS A 92 -46.00 -19.66 15.32
CA LYS A 92 -45.58 -20.35 14.10
C LYS A 92 -44.22 -19.83 13.59
N ASP A 93 -44.05 -18.52 13.56
CA ASP A 93 -42.82 -17.89 13.09
C ASP A 93 -41.64 -18.17 14.03
N TRP A 94 -41.87 -18.14 15.33
CA TRP A 94 -40.84 -18.41 16.34
C TRP A 94 -40.44 -19.88 16.40
N GLN A 95 -41.39 -20.82 16.26
CA GLN A 95 -41.06 -22.24 16.14
C GLN A 95 -40.18 -22.52 14.91
N THR A 96 -40.47 -21.84 13.82
CA THR A 96 -39.69 -21.91 12.59
C THR A 96 -38.28 -21.33 12.80
N SER A 97 -38.20 -20.14 13.39
CA SER A 97 -36.92 -19.49 13.74
C SER A 97 -36.07 -20.33 14.70
N LEU A 98 -36.69 -21.03 15.66
CA LEU A 98 -35.99 -21.92 16.59
C LEU A 98 -35.35 -23.09 15.85
N LYS A 99 -36.10 -23.73 14.94
CA LYS A 99 -35.58 -24.81 14.10
C LYS A 99 -34.39 -24.32 13.27
N ASP A 100 -34.51 -23.15 12.65
CA ASP A 100 -33.44 -22.56 11.85
C ASP A 100 -32.21 -22.22 12.68
N MET A 101 -32.38 -21.65 13.89
CA MET A 101 -31.27 -21.36 14.81
C MET A 101 -30.50 -22.62 15.17
N VAL A 102 -31.23 -23.68 15.53
CA VAL A 102 -30.63 -24.97 15.91
C VAL A 102 -29.88 -25.57 14.72
N GLN A 103 -30.44 -25.51 13.51
CA GLN A 103 -29.78 -25.98 12.30
C GLN A 103 -28.49 -25.21 11.99
N VAL A 104 -28.56 -23.88 12.02
CA VAL A 104 -27.37 -23.02 11.83
C VAL A 104 -26.32 -23.30 12.92
N LYS A 105 -26.74 -23.55 14.16
CA LYS A 105 -25.82 -23.91 15.25
C LYS A 105 -25.11 -25.23 15.00
N TYR A 106 -25.83 -26.27 14.61
CA TYR A 106 -25.23 -27.56 14.24
C TYR A 106 -24.29 -27.43 13.05
N ALA A 107 -24.69 -26.69 12.02
CA ALA A 107 -23.83 -26.39 10.87
C ALA A 107 -22.52 -25.71 11.31
N THR A 108 -22.61 -24.72 12.21
CA THR A 108 -21.43 -24.01 12.72
C THR A 108 -20.54 -24.90 13.58
N LEU A 109 -21.10 -25.79 14.41
CA LEU A 109 -20.33 -26.77 15.17
C LEU A 109 -19.58 -27.74 14.25
N ALA A 110 -20.21 -28.20 13.16
CA ALA A 110 -19.55 -29.03 12.16
C ALA A 110 -18.41 -28.27 11.46
N ALA A 111 -18.64 -27.02 11.06
CA ALA A 111 -17.62 -26.19 10.43
C ALA A 111 -16.45 -25.88 11.35
N GLY A 112 -16.68 -25.76 12.67
CA GLY A 112 -15.65 -25.47 13.67
C GLY A 112 -14.54 -26.53 13.74
N MET A 113 -14.76 -27.73 13.20
CA MET A 113 -13.71 -28.75 13.07
C MET A 113 -12.71 -28.46 11.94
N GLY A 114 -13.02 -27.56 11.00
CA GLY A 114 -12.10 -27.11 9.94
C GLY A 114 -11.73 -28.17 8.89
N GLN A 115 -12.31 -29.37 8.95
CA GLN A 115 -12.01 -30.44 8.00
C GLN A 115 -12.86 -30.30 6.75
N HIS A 116 -12.31 -30.71 5.61
CA HIS A 116 -13.00 -30.67 4.32
C HIS A 116 -14.39 -31.33 4.33
N SER A 117 -14.49 -32.53 4.93
CA SER A 117 -15.74 -33.26 5.07
C SER A 117 -16.73 -32.56 6.00
N THR A 118 -16.26 -31.97 7.11
CA THR A 118 -17.12 -31.33 8.10
C THR A 118 -17.62 -29.97 7.63
N LEU A 119 -16.83 -29.24 6.83
CA LEU A 119 -17.26 -28.03 6.12
C LEU A 119 -18.32 -28.34 5.07
N LYS A 120 -18.15 -29.42 4.28
CA LYS A 120 -19.19 -29.86 3.33
C LYS A 120 -20.49 -30.24 4.05
N LEU A 121 -20.39 -30.91 5.20
CA LEU A 121 -21.54 -31.20 6.06
C LEU A 121 -22.19 -29.91 6.57
N ALA A 122 -21.41 -28.94 7.06
CA ALA A 122 -21.91 -27.66 7.54
C ALA A 122 -22.69 -26.91 6.45
N ILE A 123 -22.16 -26.84 5.24
CA ILE A 123 -22.83 -26.27 4.07
C ILE A 123 -24.15 -26.99 3.80
N ALA A 124 -24.14 -28.34 3.81
CA ALA A 124 -25.35 -29.12 3.58
C ALA A 124 -26.44 -28.86 4.63
N GLN A 125 -26.06 -28.72 5.91
CA GLN A 125 -26.99 -28.38 6.99
C GLN A 125 -27.54 -26.95 6.86
N ALA A 126 -26.68 -25.96 6.59
CA ALA A 126 -27.12 -24.58 6.40
C ALA A 126 -28.01 -24.39 5.15
N LYS A 127 -27.83 -25.22 4.11
CA LYS A 127 -28.70 -25.22 2.92
C LYS A 127 -30.13 -25.69 3.22
N GLN A 128 -30.36 -26.39 4.33
CA GLN A 128 -31.71 -26.83 4.72
C GLN A 128 -32.58 -25.68 5.25
N VAL A 129 -32.00 -24.51 5.57
CA VAL A 129 -32.77 -23.32 5.96
C VAL A 129 -33.55 -22.82 4.73
N PRO A 130 -34.89 -22.88 4.73
CA PRO A 130 -35.68 -22.58 3.54
C PRO A 130 -35.61 -21.11 3.10
N LEU A 131 -35.97 -20.88 1.83
CA LEU A 131 -36.12 -19.53 1.28
C LEU A 131 -37.28 -18.79 1.98
N GLY A 132 -37.11 -17.48 2.23
CA GLY A 132 -38.12 -16.64 2.90
C GLY A 132 -38.07 -16.65 4.42
N HIS A 133 -37.26 -17.51 5.04
CA HIS A 133 -37.07 -17.52 6.49
C HIS A 133 -36.13 -16.39 6.93
N VAL A 134 -36.37 -15.84 8.13
CA VAL A 134 -35.61 -14.70 8.70
C VAL A 134 -34.09 -14.99 8.74
N ARG A 135 -33.70 -16.25 8.96
CA ARG A 135 -32.28 -16.66 9.05
C ARG A 135 -31.66 -17.09 7.74
N ARG A 136 -32.37 -16.93 6.61
CA ARG A 136 -31.85 -17.37 5.30
C ARG A 136 -30.59 -16.61 4.91
N MET A 137 -30.55 -15.29 5.09
CA MET A 137 -29.38 -14.46 4.78
C MET A 137 -28.14 -14.88 5.58
N GLN A 138 -28.33 -15.14 6.88
CA GLN A 138 -27.28 -15.66 7.76
C GLN A 138 -26.73 -16.99 7.23
N ALA A 139 -27.62 -17.94 6.93
CA ALA A 139 -27.22 -19.24 6.39
C ALA A 139 -26.49 -19.13 5.04
N GLN A 140 -26.93 -18.23 4.15
CA GLN A 140 -26.26 -17.99 2.86
C GLN A 140 -24.83 -17.46 3.03
N THR A 141 -24.64 -16.52 3.97
CA THR A 141 -23.32 -15.94 4.21
C THR A 141 -22.36 -16.99 4.79
N LEU A 142 -22.84 -17.83 5.72
CA LEU A 142 -22.09 -18.98 6.24
C LEU A 142 -21.72 -19.98 5.15
N ILE A 143 -22.67 -20.30 4.26
CA ILE A 143 -22.43 -21.21 3.13
C ILE A 143 -21.34 -20.66 2.21
N ALA A 144 -21.39 -19.37 1.87
CA ALA A 144 -20.37 -18.74 1.01
C ALA A 144 -18.98 -18.82 1.66
N TYR A 145 -18.88 -18.43 2.93
CA TYR A 145 -17.63 -18.50 3.69
C TYR A 145 -17.05 -19.92 3.76
N TRP A 146 -17.84 -20.93 4.12
CA TRP A 146 -17.36 -22.31 4.18
C TRP A 146 -17.05 -22.89 2.80
N ALA A 147 -17.74 -22.45 1.75
CA ALA A 147 -17.43 -22.88 0.39
C ALA A 147 -16.06 -22.37 -0.05
N GLU A 148 -15.70 -21.12 0.29
CA GLU A 148 -14.35 -20.59 0.08
C GLU A 148 -13.31 -21.35 0.89
N GLU A 149 -13.60 -21.72 2.14
CA GLU A 149 -12.70 -22.53 2.96
C GLU A 149 -12.43 -23.91 2.35
N VAL A 150 -13.47 -24.57 1.85
CA VAL A 150 -13.36 -25.85 1.14
C VAL A 150 -12.47 -25.69 -0.09
N GLN A 151 -12.68 -24.65 -0.90
CA GLN A 151 -11.84 -24.37 -2.07
C GLN A 151 -10.38 -24.15 -1.66
N ARG A 152 -10.14 -23.43 -0.57
CA ARG A 152 -8.79 -23.20 -0.06
C ARG A 152 -8.10 -24.53 0.28
N ILE A 153 -8.76 -25.41 1.03
CA ILE A 153 -8.21 -26.73 1.39
C ILE A 153 -7.95 -27.58 0.14
N GLU A 154 -8.83 -27.52 -0.86
CA GLU A 154 -8.68 -28.27 -2.12
C GLU A 154 -7.50 -27.75 -2.97
N ASP A 155 -7.32 -26.43 -3.03
CA ASP A 155 -6.36 -25.77 -3.92
C ASP A 155 -4.98 -25.58 -3.25
N GLU A 156 -4.89 -25.54 -1.91
CA GLU A 156 -3.65 -25.31 -1.16
C GLU A 156 -2.51 -26.26 -1.55
N PRO A 157 -2.72 -27.58 -1.73
CA PRO A 157 -1.65 -28.49 -2.15
C PRO A 157 -1.06 -28.15 -3.52
N LEU A 158 -1.85 -27.57 -4.43
CA LEU A 158 -1.37 -27.12 -5.73
C LEU A 158 -0.44 -25.92 -5.56
N LEU A 159 -0.80 -24.98 -4.71
CA LEU A 159 0.00 -23.79 -4.44
C LEU A 159 1.29 -24.13 -3.69
N VAL A 160 1.23 -25.02 -2.70
CA VAL A 160 2.41 -25.52 -1.98
C VAL A 160 3.37 -26.21 -2.94
N ARG A 161 2.88 -27.13 -3.79
CA ARG A 161 3.71 -27.78 -4.80
C ARG A 161 4.33 -26.78 -5.77
N ALA A 162 3.57 -25.77 -6.21
CA ALA A 162 4.10 -24.72 -7.07
C ALA A 162 5.27 -23.97 -6.40
N LYS A 163 5.12 -23.61 -5.13
CA LYS A 163 6.20 -22.98 -4.35
C LYS A 163 7.41 -23.89 -4.18
N ASP A 164 7.20 -25.18 -3.93
CA ASP A 164 8.28 -26.16 -3.80
C ASP A 164 9.08 -26.29 -5.10
N LEU A 165 8.41 -26.31 -6.25
CA LEU A 165 9.07 -26.30 -7.56
C LEU A 165 9.92 -25.04 -7.75
N ALA A 166 9.42 -23.87 -7.32
CA ALA A 166 10.14 -22.61 -7.47
C ALA A 166 11.39 -22.48 -6.59
N LYS A 167 11.59 -23.35 -5.58
CA LYS A 167 12.69 -23.22 -4.59
C LYS A 167 14.09 -23.21 -5.20
N SER A 168 14.29 -23.92 -6.31
CA SER A 168 15.61 -23.97 -6.96
C SER A 168 16.00 -22.64 -7.62
N GLY A 169 15.03 -21.76 -7.90
CA GLY A 169 15.21 -20.52 -8.62
C GLY A 169 15.60 -20.70 -10.10
N LYS A 170 15.61 -21.92 -10.64
CA LYS A 170 15.95 -22.14 -12.06
C LYS A 170 14.80 -21.73 -12.96
N ILE A 171 15.10 -21.20 -14.14
CA ILE A 171 14.09 -20.79 -15.14
C ILE A 171 13.13 -21.94 -15.48
N SER A 172 13.64 -23.17 -15.64
CA SER A 172 12.82 -24.36 -15.90
C SER A 172 11.80 -24.60 -14.77
N ASP A 173 12.26 -24.51 -13.53
CA ASP A 173 11.48 -24.89 -12.36
C ASP A 173 10.48 -23.78 -11.99
N LEU A 174 10.84 -22.52 -12.21
CA LEU A 174 9.94 -21.37 -12.13
C LEU A 174 8.82 -21.46 -13.19
N LYS A 175 9.12 -21.91 -14.42
CA LYS A 175 8.10 -22.17 -15.45
C LYS A 175 7.14 -23.29 -15.02
N LEU A 176 7.66 -24.36 -14.42
CA LEU A 176 6.85 -25.45 -13.87
C LEU A 176 5.98 -24.97 -12.69
N ALA A 177 6.55 -24.16 -11.78
CA ALA A 177 5.82 -23.53 -10.68
C ALA A 177 4.65 -22.67 -11.19
N ILE A 178 4.88 -21.84 -12.21
CA ILE A 178 3.83 -21.04 -12.86
C ILE A 178 2.74 -21.95 -13.46
N ALA A 179 3.12 -23.03 -14.15
CA ALA A 179 2.17 -23.97 -14.72
C ALA A 179 1.33 -24.66 -13.63
N GLN A 180 1.95 -25.04 -12.52
CA GLN A 180 1.27 -25.65 -11.37
C GLN A 180 0.29 -24.67 -10.69
N ALA A 181 0.70 -23.43 -10.42
CA ALA A 181 -0.17 -22.40 -9.82
C ALA A 181 -1.32 -21.98 -10.75
N ARG A 182 -1.14 -22.07 -12.08
CA ARG A 182 -2.19 -21.81 -13.06
C ARG A 182 -3.33 -22.83 -13.02
N GLN A 183 -3.12 -24.01 -12.43
CA GLN A 183 -4.18 -25.01 -12.25
C GLN A 183 -5.28 -24.52 -11.29
N ILE A 184 -4.97 -23.54 -10.43
CA ILE A 184 -5.95 -22.88 -9.57
C ILE A 184 -6.83 -21.98 -10.44
N GLN A 185 -8.09 -22.37 -10.59
CA GLN A 185 -9.07 -21.78 -11.50
C GLN A 185 -9.42 -20.34 -11.12
N LEU A 186 -9.91 -19.57 -12.11
CA LEU A 186 -10.45 -18.23 -11.88
C LEU A 186 -11.67 -18.27 -10.95
N GLY A 187 -11.80 -17.27 -10.08
CA GLY A 187 -12.92 -17.15 -9.14
C GLY A 187 -12.82 -18.05 -7.89
N ARG A 188 -11.74 -18.81 -7.72
CA ARG A 188 -11.49 -19.59 -6.50
C ARG A 188 -10.78 -18.77 -5.43
N ALA A 189 -10.97 -19.18 -4.17
CA ALA A 189 -10.42 -18.50 -3.00
C ALA A 189 -8.91 -18.22 -3.08
N LEU A 190 -8.10 -19.19 -3.57
CA LEU A 190 -6.64 -19.03 -3.67
C LEU A 190 -6.15 -18.41 -4.99
N ARG A 191 -7.05 -18.00 -5.88
CA ARG A 191 -6.65 -17.48 -7.19
C ARG A 191 -5.82 -16.19 -7.08
N GLY A 192 -6.19 -15.28 -6.19
CA GLY A 192 -5.46 -14.02 -5.97
C GLY A 192 -4.01 -14.30 -5.59
N SER A 193 -3.82 -15.08 -4.52
CA SER A 193 -2.49 -15.50 -4.07
C SER A 193 -1.70 -16.23 -5.17
N ALA A 194 -2.34 -17.11 -5.93
CA ALA A 194 -1.68 -17.79 -7.05
C ALA A 194 -1.20 -16.80 -8.13
N GLN A 195 -1.96 -15.73 -8.42
CA GLN A 195 -1.51 -14.68 -9.35
C GLN A 195 -0.30 -13.91 -8.83
N ASP A 196 -0.27 -13.58 -7.55
CA ASP A 196 0.86 -12.86 -6.94
C ASP A 196 2.16 -13.66 -7.05
N TRP A 197 2.09 -14.97 -6.76
CA TRP A 197 3.23 -15.87 -6.94
C TRP A 197 3.64 -16.01 -8.41
N ILE A 198 2.68 -16.13 -9.33
CA ILE A 198 2.96 -16.20 -10.76
C ILE A 198 3.65 -14.91 -11.25
N ALA A 199 3.23 -13.73 -10.77
CA ALA A 199 3.88 -12.47 -11.11
C ALA A 199 5.33 -12.46 -10.59
N THR A 200 5.52 -12.82 -9.32
CA THR A 200 6.85 -12.89 -8.69
C THR A 200 7.80 -13.82 -9.46
N TRP A 201 7.35 -15.01 -9.84
CA TRP A 201 8.20 -15.96 -10.59
C TRP A 201 8.46 -15.50 -12.03
N ARG A 202 7.55 -14.77 -12.66
CA ARG A 202 7.83 -14.16 -13.97
C ARG A 202 8.92 -13.13 -13.85
N ASP A 203 8.84 -12.21 -12.89
CA ASP A 203 9.86 -11.20 -12.68
C ASP A 203 11.23 -11.84 -12.42
N GLN A 204 11.28 -12.92 -11.62
CA GLN A 204 12.51 -13.69 -11.40
C GLN A 204 13.07 -14.31 -12.69
N ILE A 205 12.21 -14.88 -13.54
CA ILE A 205 12.64 -15.39 -14.86
C ILE A 205 13.23 -14.24 -15.70
N GLU A 206 12.57 -13.09 -15.75
CA GLU A 206 13.05 -11.95 -16.52
C GLU A 206 14.41 -11.45 -16.02
N VAL A 207 14.59 -11.35 -14.70
CA VAL A 207 15.89 -11.02 -14.10
C VAL A 207 16.94 -12.03 -14.52
N LEU A 208 16.68 -13.33 -14.39
CA LEU A 208 17.66 -14.37 -14.73
C LEU A 208 18.03 -14.37 -16.22
N GLU A 209 17.08 -14.07 -17.10
CA GLU A 209 17.29 -13.96 -18.55
C GLU A 209 18.11 -12.71 -18.93
N ASP A 210 17.82 -11.57 -18.27
CA ASP A 210 18.40 -10.27 -18.64
C ASP A 210 19.73 -9.99 -17.90
N GLN A 211 19.96 -10.62 -16.75
CA GLN A 211 21.18 -10.48 -15.96
C GLN A 211 22.48 -10.71 -16.75
N PRO A 212 22.63 -11.76 -17.60
CA PRO A 212 23.84 -11.94 -18.39
C PRO A 212 24.06 -10.81 -19.41
N ILE A 213 22.97 -10.25 -19.98
CA ILE A 213 23.03 -9.12 -20.91
C ILE A 213 23.57 -7.88 -20.19
N LEU A 214 23.00 -7.56 -19.03
CA LEU A 214 23.44 -6.42 -18.22
C LEU A 214 24.88 -6.60 -17.72
N THR A 215 25.25 -7.83 -17.35
CA THR A 215 26.62 -8.16 -16.93
C THR A 215 27.62 -7.96 -18.06
N GLN A 216 27.28 -8.40 -19.28
CA GLN A 216 28.10 -8.18 -20.47
C GLN A 216 28.23 -6.68 -20.80
N ALA A 217 27.12 -5.94 -20.75
CA ALA A 217 27.12 -4.49 -20.97
C ALA A 217 28.06 -3.77 -20.00
N ARG A 218 27.99 -4.11 -18.71
CA ARG A 218 28.90 -3.59 -17.68
C ARG A 218 30.36 -3.97 -17.93
N ALA A 219 30.63 -5.17 -18.44
CA ALA A 219 31.97 -5.57 -18.82
C ALA A 219 32.54 -4.71 -19.97
N PHE A 220 31.73 -4.37 -20.98
CA PHE A 220 32.15 -3.44 -22.04
C PHE A 220 32.41 -2.03 -21.49
N GLY A 221 31.55 -1.53 -20.60
CA GLY A 221 31.73 -0.23 -19.96
C GLY A 221 33.07 -0.13 -19.22
N ARG A 222 33.44 -1.17 -18.45
CA ARG A 222 34.73 -1.25 -17.75
C ARG A 222 35.94 -1.30 -18.70
N GLN A 223 35.75 -1.80 -19.91
CA GLN A 223 36.80 -1.82 -20.94
C GLN A 223 36.91 -0.49 -21.70
N GLY A 224 36.11 0.53 -21.37
CA GLY A 224 36.03 1.78 -22.12
C GLY A 224 35.27 1.67 -23.45
N LYS A 225 34.68 0.51 -23.74
CA LYS A 225 33.85 0.24 -24.93
C LYS A 225 32.43 0.73 -24.68
N LEU A 226 32.26 2.04 -24.55
CA LEU A 226 31.01 2.65 -24.08
C LEU A 226 29.86 2.46 -25.10
N SER A 227 30.15 2.52 -26.40
CA SER A 227 29.16 2.27 -27.44
C SER A 227 28.61 0.84 -27.35
N GLU A 228 29.49 -0.15 -27.22
CA GLU A 228 29.11 -1.56 -27.09
C GLU A 228 28.39 -1.84 -25.77
N ALA A 229 28.74 -1.13 -24.70
CA ALA A 229 28.04 -1.19 -23.41
C ALA A 229 26.59 -0.70 -23.55
N ILE A 230 26.39 0.45 -24.20
CA ILE A 230 25.06 1.03 -24.46
C ILE A 230 24.25 0.09 -25.36
N ASP A 231 24.84 -0.43 -26.43
CA ASP A 231 24.18 -1.34 -27.36
C ASP A 231 23.76 -2.64 -26.65
N ALA A 232 24.62 -3.21 -25.79
CA ALA A 232 24.29 -4.40 -25.03
C ALA A 232 23.17 -4.15 -24.01
N ALA A 233 23.24 -3.09 -23.21
CA ALA A 233 22.20 -2.77 -22.23
C ALA A 233 20.85 -2.41 -22.87
N SER A 234 20.86 -1.77 -24.05
CA SER A 234 19.63 -1.41 -24.77
C SER A 234 18.82 -2.61 -25.27
N ARG A 235 19.39 -3.82 -25.26
CA ARG A 235 18.67 -5.07 -25.56
C ARG A 235 17.64 -5.42 -24.49
N ILE A 236 17.80 -4.91 -23.27
CA ILE A 236 16.84 -5.08 -22.18
C ILE A 236 15.65 -4.16 -22.48
N LYS A 237 14.50 -4.79 -22.78
CA LYS A 237 13.29 -4.10 -23.25
C LYS A 237 12.58 -3.36 -22.13
N THR A 238 11.77 -2.37 -22.49
CA THR A 238 10.84 -1.72 -21.57
C THR A 238 9.91 -2.74 -20.90
N LYS A 239 9.53 -2.46 -19.65
CA LYS A 239 8.65 -3.31 -18.80
C LYS A 239 9.28 -4.61 -18.29
N ARG A 240 10.56 -4.87 -18.57
CA ARG A 240 11.32 -5.95 -17.94
C ARG A 240 11.81 -5.54 -16.56
N ALA A 241 11.98 -6.51 -15.68
CA ALA A 241 12.46 -6.28 -14.31
C ALA A 241 13.77 -5.47 -14.24
N LEU A 242 14.75 -5.73 -15.11
CA LEU A 242 16.07 -5.05 -15.11
C LEU A 242 16.16 -3.80 -16.00
N TYR A 243 15.04 -3.34 -16.56
CA TYR A 243 15.04 -2.17 -17.45
C TYR A 243 15.51 -0.88 -16.75
N PRO A 244 15.05 -0.55 -15.53
CA PRO A 244 15.49 0.67 -14.85
C PRO A 244 17.01 0.70 -14.63
N GLU A 245 17.60 -0.42 -14.22
CA GLU A 245 19.04 -0.58 -14.00
C GLU A 245 19.83 -0.48 -15.29
N ALA A 246 19.32 -1.07 -16.37
CA ALA A 246 19.93 -0.94 -17.70
C ALA A 246 19.91 0.51 -18.19
N GLN A 247 18.79 1.20 -18.01
CA GLN A 247 18.62 2.59 -18.42
C GLN A 247 19.54 3.53 -17.64
N ALA A 248 19.69 3.33 -16.32
CA ALA A 248 20.64 4.09 -15.50
C ALA A 248 22.07 3.93 -16.01
N ALA A 249 22.51 2.69 -16.27
CA ALA A 249 23.85 2.43 -16.80
C ALA A 249 24.09 3.08 -18.17
N ILE A 250 23.08 3.07 -19.06
CA ILE A 250 23.14 3.75 -20.36
C ILE A 250 23.34 5.26 -20.19
N LEU A 251 22.65 5.89 -19.24
CA LEU A 251 22.79 7.32 -18.97
C LEU A 251 24.20 7.66 -18.50
N ASP A 252 24.75 6.86 -17.59
CA ASP A 252 26.12 7.04 -17.08
C ASP A 252 27.16 6.93 -18.20
N TRP A 253 27.06 5.91 -19.05
CA TRP A 253 28.00 5.73 -20.16
C TRP A 253 27.89 6.82 -21.23
N ARG A 254 26.68 7.33 -21.49
CA ARG A 254 26.50 8.47 -22.40
C ARG A 254 27.16 9.74 -21.85
N ALA A 255 27.00 9.99 -20.54
CA ALA A 255 27.66 11.11 -19.88
C ALA A 255 29.19 11.00 -19.98
N GLU A 256 29.73 9.81 -19.74
CA GLU A 256 31.17 9.57 -19.85
C GLU A 256 31.67 9.71 -21.29
N GLN A 257 30.92 9.24 -22.29
CA GLN A 257 31.27 9.40 -23.69
C GLN A 257 31.33 10.89 -24.09
N ILE A 258 30.38 11.70 -23.63
CA ILE A 258 30.38 13.15 -23.84
C ILE A 258 31.62 13.78 -23.18
N ARG A 259 31.93 13.38 -21.95
CA ARG A 259 33.10 13.88 -21.22
C ARG A 259 34.40 13.58 -21.98
N ILE A 260 34.59 12.34 -22.44
CA ILE A 260 35.77 11.94 -23.20
C ILE A 260 35.89 12.76 -24.50
N ALA A 261 34.77 12.97 -25.20
CA ALA A 261 34.75 13.80 -26.41
C ALA A 261 35.12 15.26 -26.13
N GLN A 262 34.63 15.84 -25.03
CA GLN A 262 35.00 17.20 -24.61
C GLN A 262 36.50 17.30 -24.29
N ILE A 263 37.05 16.34 -23.55
CA ILE A 263 38.49 16.30 -23.25
C ILE A 263 39.28 16.23 -24.56
N ALA A 264 38.93 15.34 -25.48
CA ALA A 264 39.63 15.22 -26.75
C ALA A 264 39.61 16.52 -27.58
N GLN A 265 38.51 17.27 -27.52
CA GLN A 265 38.38 18.57 -28.19
C GLN A 265 39.19 19.67 -27.52
N ASP A 266 39.19 19.72 -26.19
CA ASP A 266 39.75 20.84 -25.42
C ASP A 266 41.23 20.66 -25.10
N GLN A 267 41.71 19.41 -25.04
CA GLN A 267 43.11 19.08 -24.76
C GLN A 267 44.12 19.81 -25.66
N PRO A 268 43.96 19.90 -27.00
CA PRO A 268 44.90 20.63 -27.85
C PRO A 268 44.93 22.13 -27.54
N ILE A 269 43.79 22.73 -27.19
CA ILE A 269 43.68 24.16 -26.80
C ILE A 269 44.49 24.39 -25.52
N LEU A 270 44.28 23.54 -24.51
CA LEU A 270 45.00 23.65 -23.25
C LEU A 270 46.51 23.38 -23.41
N ASN A 271 46.89 22.43 -24.26
CA ASN A 271 48.29 22.15 -24.57
C ASN A 271 48.96 23.33 -25.29
N GLN A 272 48.26 23.97 -26.24
CA GLN A 272 48.73 25.16 -26.94
C GLN A 272 48.94 26.33 -25.97
N ALA A 273 47.97 26.59 -25.09
CA ALA A 273 48.08 27.61 -24.06
C ALA A 273 49.31 27.37 -23.16
N ARG A 274 49.52 26.12 -22.72
CA ARG A 274 50.71 25.74 -21.93
C ARG A 274 52.01 25.98 -22.67
N ALA A 275 52.09 25.64 -23.96
CA ALA A 275 53.28 25.90 -24.76
C ALA A 275 53.57 27.40 -24.89
N MET A 276 52.53 28.23 -25.05
CA MET A 276 52.69 29.69 -25.07
C MET A 276 53.21 30.22 -23.74
N ALA A 277 52.69 29.74 -22.61
CA ALA A 277 53.18 30.14 -21.31
C ALA A 277 54.66 29.77 -21.12
N LEU A 278 55.07 28.56 -21.53
CA LEU A 278 56.47 28.12 -21.47
C LEU A 278 57.41 28.98 -22.34
N SER A 279 56.90 29.55 -23.42
CA SER A 279 57.64 30.51 -24.26
C SER A 279 57.68 31.94 -23.69
N GLY A 280 57.10 32.18 -22.51
CA GLY A 280 57.00 33.49 -21.86
C GLY A 280 55.80 34.34 -22.31
N ASN A 281 54.97 33.84 -23.24
CA ASN A 281 53.76 34.53 -23.66
C ASN A 281 52.56 34.18 -22.75
N LEU A 282 52.61 34.69 -21.51
CA LEU A 282 51.59 34.41 -20.49
C LEU A 282 50.22 35.01 -20.86
N ARG A 283 50.17 36.20 -21.48
CA ARG A 283 48.91 36.83 -21.92
C ARG A 283 48.22 35.99 -23.00
N GLY A 284 48.96 35.57 -24.03
CA GLY A 284 48.43 34.70 -25.08
C GLY A 284 48.02 33.33 -24.55
N ALA A 285 48.75 32.78 -23.56
CA ALA A 285 48.37 31.55 -22.89
C ALA A 285 47.03 31.67 -22.15
N ILE A 286 46.82 32.76 -21.41
CA ILE A 286 45.56 33.04 -20.73
C ILE A 286 44.42 33.17 -21.74
N ASP A 287 44.63 33.92 -22.83
CA ASP A 287 43.61 34.12 -23.87
C ASP A 287 43.18 32.78 -24.50
N VAL A 288 44.15 31.91 -24.84
CA VAL A 288 43.85 30.59 -25.43
C VAL A 288 43.19 29.65 -24.41
N ALA A 289 43.66 29.59 -23.16
CA ALA A 289 43.05 28.74 -22.14
C ALA A 289 41.63 29.21 -21.77
N SER A 290 41.34 30.52 -21.86
CA SER A 290 40.01 31.08 -21.58
C SER A 290 38.93 30.64 -22.57
N GLN A 291 39.33 30.12 -23.74
CA GLN A 291 38.40 29.56 -24.74
C GLN A 291 37.70 28.28 -24.25
N ILE A 292 38.25 27.61 -23.24
CA ILE A 292 37.59 26.46 -22.61
C ILE A 292 36.49 27.01 -21.69
N GLY A 293 35.25 26.93 -22.17
CA GLY A 293 34.07 27.45 -21.47
C GLY A 293 33.68 26.69 -20.20
N SER A 294 32.88 27.33 -19.36
CA SER A 294 32.34 26.73 -18.13
C SER A 294 31.46 25.51 -18.43
N GLY A 295 31.51 24.51 -17.55
CA GLY A 295 30.77 23.25 -17.72
C GLY A 295 31.41 22.21 -18.64
N ARG A 296 32.58 22.51 -19.24
CA ARG A 296 33.37 21.54 -20.01
C ARG A 296 34.33 20.76 -19.11
N ALA A 297 34.66 19.55 -19.53
CA ALA A 297 35.50 18.63 -18.76
C ALA A 297 36.86 19.21 -18.31
N LEU A 298 37.52 20.03 -19.14
CA LEU A 298 38.84 20.63 -18.83
C LEU A 298 38.77 22.04 -18.24
N TYR A 299 37.57 22.57 -17.95
CA TYR A 299 37.40 23.95 -17.50
C TYR A 299 38.21 24.28 -16.24
N TYR A 300 38.10 23.47 -15.19
CA TYR A 300 38.79 23.71 -13.92
C TYR A 300 40.32 23.63 -14.06
N GLU A 301 40.81 22.74 -14.92
CA GLU A 301 42.25 22.63 -15.22
C GLU A 301 42.76 23.85 -15.99
N ALA A 302 41.96 24.36 -16.92
CA ALA A 302 42.24 25.59 -17.64
C ALA A 302 42.26 26.81 -16.70
N GLN A 303 41.24 26.97 -15.84
CA GLN A 303 41.17 28.05 -14.86
C GLN A 303 42.33 28.01 -13.87
N GLY A 304 42.70 26.82 -13.38
CA GLY A 304 43.88 26.67 -12.51
C GLY A 304 45.18 27.05 -13.21
N SER A 305 45.30 26.83 -14.52
CA SER A 305 46.45 27.26 -15.31
C SER A 305 46.46 28.78 -15.51
N ILE A 306 45.31 29.37 -15.83
CA ILE A 306 45.13 30.82 -15.95
C ILE A 306 45.50 31.55 -14.66
N GLY A 307 45.03 31.08 -13.51
CA GLY A 307 45.33 31.68 -12.22
C GLY A 307 46.83 31.77 -11.94
N ARG A 308 47.57 30.69 -12.22
CA ARG A 308 49.04 30.67 -12.08
C ARG A 308 49.74 31.69 -12.99
N TRP A 309 49.35 31.76 -14.27
CA TRP A 309 49.95 32.71 -15.21
C TRP A 309 49.61 34.17 -14.88
N GLN A 310 48.43 34.42 -14.31
CA GLN A 310 48.05 35.75 -13.83
C GLN A 310 48.89 36.19 -12.63
N GLU A 311 49.25 35.28 -11.74
CA GLU A 311 50.16 35.55 -10.62
C GLU A 311 51.57 35.88 -11.10
N GLU A 312 52.08 35.12 -12.09
CA GLU A 312 53.40 35.35 -12.68
C GLU A 312 53.50 36.69 -13.45
N LEU A 313 52.37 37.16 -14.01
CA LEU A 313 52.26 38.48 -14.63
C LEU A 313 52.19 39.64 -13.61
N ARG A 314 51.96 39.36 -12.32
CA ARG A 314 51.85 40.40 -11.30
C ARG A 314 53.25 40.95 -10.99
N PRO A 315 53.50 42.27 -11.12
CA PRO A 315 54.79 42.85 -10.73
C PRO A 315 55.02 42.60 -9.24
N PRO A 316 56.27 42.32 -8.80
CA PRO A 316 56.57 42.19 -7.37
C PRO A 316 56.13 43.47 -6.67
N THR A 317 55.30 43.32 -5.64
CA THR A 317 54.91 44.42 -4.77
C THR A 317 56.19 45.02 -4.18
N TYR A 318 56.64 46.15 -4.73
CA TYR A 318 57.61 46.98 -4.05
C TYR A 318 56.88 47.57 -2.84
N LEU A 319 57.14 47.00 -1.66
CA LEU A 319 56.89 47.66 -0.39
C LEU A 319 57.70 48.96 -0.42
N PHE A 320 57.04 50.08 -0.72
CA PHE A 320 57.60 51.38 -0.41
C PHE A 320 57.70 51.46 1.12
N PRO A 321 58.89 51.65 1.71
CA PRO A 321 58.97 51.91 3.14
C PRO A 321 58.25 53.23 3.44
N GLU A 322 57.42 53.23 4.49
CA GLU A 322 56.70 54.41 4.96
C GLU A 322 57.65 55.60 5.15
N PRO A 323 57.24 56.84 4.81
CA PRO A 323 58.04 58.02 5.10
C PRO A 323 58.17 58.18 6.62
N ILE A 324 59.43 58.24 7.09
CA ILE A 324 59.80 58.50 8.48
C ILE A 324 59.14 59.84 8.90
N PRO A 325 58.51 59.93 10.08
CA PRO A 325 57.94 61.18 10.56
C PRO A 325 59.07 62.17 10.85
N ASP A 326 59.08 63.31 10.16
CA ASP A 326 60.05 64.37 10.44
C ASP A 326 59.64 65.18 11.68
N GLU A 327 60.67 65.48 12.45
CA GLU A 327 60.65 65.97 13.81
C GLU A 327 60.55 67.51 13.80
N THR A 328 59.46 68.04 14.35
CA THR A 328 59.31 69.36 14.97
C THR A 328 59.76 70.62 14.20
N LEU A 329 58.80 71.51 13.92
CA LEU A 329 58.99 72.95 14.13
C LEU A 329 57.69 73.59 14.64
N ASP A 330 57.79 74.12 15.86
CA ASP A 330 56.80 74.91 16.57
C ASP A 330 56.28 76.09 15.75
N TYR A 331 54.96 76.21 15.62
CA TYR A 331 54.28 77.51 15.56
C TYR A 331 52.82 77.40 16.04
N THR A 332 52.50 78.16 17.09
CA THR A 332 51.15 78.49 17.58
C THR A 332 51.12 80.00 17.87
N PRO A 333 49.95 80.66 17.95
CA PRO A 333 48.73 80.64 17.13
C PRO A 333 48.35 82.12 16.75
N PRO A 334 47.11 82.51 16.35
CA PRO A 334 45.99 82.53 17.29
C PRO A 334 44.60 82.11 16.73
N GLU A 335 43.86 81.58 17.69
CA GLU A 335 42.43 81.38 17.91
C GLU A 335 41.49 82.45 17.33
N ASN A 336 40.40 81.99 16.70
CA ASN A 336 39.04 82.56 16.52
C ASN A 336 38.33 81.65 15.48
N GLY A 337 37.29 80.85 15.74
CA GLY A 337 36.15 81.01 16.63
C GLY A 337 34.91 81.31 15.79
N TRP A 338 34.18 80.27 15.33
CA TRP A 338 32.76 80.22 14.89
C TRP A 338 32.41 78.72 14.74
N ASP A 339 31.72 78.10 15.69
CA ASP A 339 30.26 78.07 15.90
C ASP A 339 29.46 77.49 14.71
N ASP A 340 28.77 76.39 15.01
CA ASP A 340 27.47 75.93 14.53
C ASP A 340 27.17 75.87 13.02
N ILE A 341 26.81 74.66 12.55
CA ILE A 341 25.51 74.33 11.93
C ILE A 341 25.47 72.81 11.65
N ASP A 342 24.76 72.07 12.50
CA ASP A 342 23.75 71.07 12.06
C ASP A 342 22.43 71.83 11.84
N PRO A 343 21.42 71.37 11.05
CA PRO A 343 21.00 69.97 10.84
C PRO A 343 20.66 69.67 9.34
N VAL A 344 20.30 68.46 8.89
CA VAL A 344 18.99 67.82 9.03
C VAL A 344 19.05 66.36 8.56
N ALA A 345 18.50 65.53 9.44
CA ALA A 345 17.94 64.19 9.30
C ALA A 345 17.47 63.71 7.92
N ASN A 346 17.66 62.41 7.66
CA ASN A 346 16.53 61.46 7.67
C ASN A 346 17.03 60.01 7.76
N ASP A 347 16.78 59.42 8.93
CA ASP A 347 16.00 58.20 9.14
C ASP A 347 16.24 56.99 8.21
N ALA A 348 16.83 55.91 8.74
CA ALA A 348 16.08 54.88 9.46
C ALA A 348 16.77 53.49 9.40
N ASP A 349 16.82 52.87 10.58
CA ASP A 349 16.72 51.43 10.87
C ASP A 349 17.93 50.49 10.63
N ASP A 350 18.66 50.32 11.73
CA ASP A 350 19.30 49.06 12.16
C ASP A 350 18.40 48.48 13.28
N PRO A 351 18.15 47.16 13.37
CA PRO A 351 19.11 46.30 14.08
C PRO A 351 19.15 44.85 13.56
N PHE A 352 20.31 44.20 13.56
CA PHE A 352 20.49 42.90 14.24
C PHE A 352 21.98 42.50 14.29
N SER A 353 22.53 42.57 15.50
CA SER A 353 23.66 41.77 15.96
C SER A 353 23.29 40.28 15.96
N LEU A 354 24.27 39.38 15.78
CA LEU A 354 24.52 38.24 16.69
C LEU A 354 25.88 37.59 16.41
N SER A 355 26.49 37.15 17.52
CA SER A 355 27.86 36.71 17.73
C SER A 355 28.26 35.34 17.14
N PRO A 356 29.57 35.00 17.10
CA PRO A 356 30.08 33.68 16.73
C PRO A 356 30.15 32.70 17.91
N LEU A 357 29.91 31.40 17.67
CA LEU A 357 30.12 30.31 18.61
C LEU A 357 31.40 29.52 18.30
N GLU A 358 32.15 29.26 19.36
CA GLU A 358 33.34 28.41 19.50
C GLU A 358 33.04 26.90 19.25
N SER A 359 33.97 26.16 18.63
CA SER A 359 34.91 25.17 19.22
C SER A 359 34.28 23.96 19.94
N SER A 360 34.56 22.74 19.45
CA SER A 360 35.04 21.62 20.27
C SER A 360 35.52 20.44 19.42
N SER A 361 36.66 19.90 19.84
CA SER A 361 37.46 18.77 19.36
C SER A 361 36.98 17.39 19.85
N GLU A 362 37.44 16.32 19.18
CA GLU A 362 38.04 15.05 19.69
C GLU A 362 37.72 13.77 18.84
N GLU A 363 38.67 13.35 18.00
CA GLU A 363 39.49 12.10 17.98
C GLU A 363 38.87 10.67 18.26
N PRO A 364 39.57 9.56 17.87
CA PRO A 364 39.01 8.44 17.08
C PRO A 364 39.06 7.06 17.77
N PHE A 365 38.57 6.01 17.10
CA PHE A 365 38.89 4.61 17.45
C PHE A 365 38.88 3.66 16.23
N SER A 366 39.81 2.70 16.22
CA SER A 366 40.06 1.67 15.20
C SER A 366 40.00 0.25 15.79
N LEU A 367 40.01 -0.75 14.87
CA LEU A 367 40.26 -2.21 15.02
C LEU A 367 39.02 -3.05 15.45
N GLU A 368 38.78 -4.30 14.99
CA GLU A 368 39.70 -5.39 14.62
C GLU A 368 39.00 -6.52 13.80
N GLU A 369 39.82 -7.49 13.37
CA GLU A 369 39.70 -8.61 12.42
C GLU A 369 38.71 -9.77 12.72
N ALA A 370 38.35 -10.57 11.68
CA ALA A 370 38.74 -12.00 11.53
C ALA A 370 37.86 -12.81 10.52
N ASP A 371 38.54 -13.47 9.57
CA ASP A 371 38.14 -14.55 8.62
C ASP A 371 38.28 -15.96 9.28
N PRO A 372 38.25 -17.15 8.61
CA PRO A 372 37.48 -17.72 7.47
C PRO A 372 37.05 -19.22 7.68
N ASP A 373 36.26 -19.82 6.76
CA ASP A 373 36.28 -21.26 6.29
C ASP A 373 35.01 -21.52 5.41
N ASN A 374 34.94 -22.32 4.33
CA ASN A 374 35.60 -23.58 3.96
C ASN A 374 35.36 -23.89 2.44
N SER A 375 36.31 -24.64 1.88
CA SER A 375 36.52 -25.28 0.57
C SER A 375 35.35 -26.05 -0.08
N SER A 376 35.19 -26.00 -1.41
CA SER A 376 35.51 -27.02 -2.46
C SER A 376 34.91 -28.42 -2.22
N ALA A 377 34.32 -29.19 -3.15
CA ALA A 377 34.49 -29.30 -4.60
C ALA A 377 33.30 -30.11 -5.19
N ILE A 378 33.00 -29.91 -6.48
CA ILE A 378 32.03 -30.69 -7.26
C ILE A 378 32.82 -31.50 -8.29
N ASP A 379 32.66 -32.82 -8.24
CA ASP A 379 33.16 -33.79 -9.22
C ASP A 379 32.13 -33.99 -10.35
N SER A 380 32.65 -34.35 -11.53
CA SER A 380 32.03 -34.20 -12.85
C SER A 380 31.39 -35.47 -13.42
N MET A 381 30.58 -35.24 -14.48
CA MET A 381 30.24 -36.11 -15.63
C MET A 381 28.96 -36.98 -15.53
N PRO A 382 28.39 -37.42 -16.69
CA PRO A 382 27.85 -36.60 -17.78
C PRO A 382 26.40 -37.01 -18.15
N ILE A 383 25.69 -36.16 -18.92
CA ILE A 383 24.35 -36.43 -19.45
C ILE A 383 24.48 -36.65 -20.97
N ASP A 384 23.98 -37.79 -21.44
CA ASP A 384 23.75 -38.08 -22.85
C ASP A 384 22.52 -37.30 -23.37
N GLU A 385 22.79 -36.45 -24.36
CA GLU A 385 22.14 -36.35 -25.67
C GLU A 385 20.75 -36.99 -25.85
N ILE A 386 19.75 -36.18 -26.21
CA ILE A 386 18.82 -36.37 -27.35
C ILE A 386 18.03 -35.05 -27.54
N VAL A 387 18.09 -34.51 -28.75
CA VAL A 387 17.27 -33.41 -29.30
C VAL A 387 16.40 -34.00 -30.45
N PRO A 388 15.53 -33.26 -31.16
CA PRO A 388 14.07 -33.24 -30.96
C PRO A 388 13.27 -33.64 -32.24
N SER A 389 11.95 -33.68 -32.14
CA SER A 389 11.00 -33.56 -33.27
C SER A 389 9.80 -32.76 -32.74
N ASP A 390 9.64 -31.48 -33.05
CA ASP A 390 9.06 -30.89 -34.28
C ASP A 390 7.61 -31.34 -34.52
N GLU A 391 6.65 -30.45 -34.19
CA GLU A 391 5.39 -30.37 -34.91
C GLU A 391 4.73 -28.99 -34.71
N THR A 392 4.53 -28.33 -35.85
CA THR A 392 3.86 -27.06 -36.11
C THR A 392 2.34 -27.20 -35.99
N ASP A 393 1.61 -26.17 -35.55
CA ASP A 393 0.60 -25.49 -36.40
C ASP A 393 -0.25 -24.41 -35.70
N ASP A 394 -0.26 -23.27 -36.39
CA ASP A 394 -1.31 -22.27 -36.69
C ASP A 394 -2.16 -21.57 -35.59
N PRO A 395 -2.20 -20.22 -35.56
CA PRO A 395 -3.05 -19.42 -34.68
C PRO A 395 -4.24 -18.79 -35.43
N SER A 396 -5.50 -19.14 -35.10
CA SER A 396 -6.65 -18.25 -35.34
C SER A 396 -7.89 -18.65 -34.53
N ILE A 397 -8.79 -17.69 -34.34
CA ILE A 397 -10.12 -17.73 -33.70
C ILE A 397 -10.14 -17.27 -32.23
N TYR A 398 -10.11 -15.94 -32.07
CA TYR A 398 -10.83 -15.25 -30.98
C TYR A 398 -12.07 -14.60 -31.60
N GLU A 399 -13.25 -15.17 -31.36
CA GLU A 399 -14.53 -14.53 -31.62
C GLU A 399 -15.18 -14.19 -30.27
N ALA A 400 -15.22 -12.90 -29.94
CA ALA A 400 -15.82 -12.38 -28.72
C ALA A 400 -17.34 -12.18 -28.93
N PRO A 401 -18.21 -12.67 -28.02
CA PRO A 401 -19.64 -12.38 -28.13
C PRO A 401 -19.96 -10.96 -27.64
N GLN A 402 -20.71 -10.21 -28.46
CA GLN A 402 -21.27 -8.89 -28.14
C GLN A 402 -22.31 -8.98 -27.00
N PRO A 403 -22.39 -7.98 -26.11
CA PRO A 403 -23.44 -7.92 -25.10
C PRO A 403 -24.76 -7.38 -25.68
N ALA A 404 -25.86 -8.03 -25.29
CA ALA A 404 -27.22 -7.69 -25.67
C ALA A 404 -27.68 -6.34 -25.10
N GLU A 405 -28.38 -5.60 -25.96
CA GLU A 405 -29.00 -4.29 -25.79
C GLU A 405 -30.19 -4.37 -24.82
N ALA A 406 -30.17 -3.57 -23.75
CA ALA A 406 -31.25 -3.49 -22.76
C ALA A 406 -32.11 -2.24 -23.00
N ALA A 407 -33.43 -2.45 -23.10
CA ALA A 407 -34.45 -1.41 -23.26
C ALA A 407 -34.62 -0.53 -21.99
N PRO A 408 -35.08 0.73 -22.14
CA PRO A 408 -35.08 1.72 -21.06
C PRO A 408 -36.28 1.59 -20.10
N PRO A 409 -36.11 1.88 -18.80
CA PRO A 409 -37.23 2.03 -17.87
C PRO A 409 -37.81 3.45 -17.92
N THR A 410 -39.13 3.51 -17.89
CA THR A 410 -39.97 4.71 -17.81
C THR A 410 -39.89 5.39 -16.45
N ASP A 411 -39.82 6.72 -16.52
CA ASP A 411 -39.94 7.74 -15.49
C ASP A 411 -41.10 7.50 -14.51
N THR A 412 -40.83 7.66 -13.21
CA THR A 412 -41.78 8.30 -12.28
C THR A 412 -41.00 8.87 -11.10
N ASP A 413 -41.08 10.19 -11.05
CA ASP A 413 -40.61 11.15 -10.06
C ASP A 413 -41.24 10.90 -8.67
N GLU A 414 -40.45 11.05 -7.61
CA GLU A 414 -40.75 11.96 -6.48
C GLU A 414 -39.77 11.76 -5.31
N SER A 415 -38.81 12.68 -5.25
CA SER A 415 -38.49 13.55 -4.11
C SER A 415 -38.14 12.98 -2.71
N SER A 416 -37.03 13.52 -2.22
CA SER A 416 -36.70 13.86 -0.81
C SER A 416 -36.16 12.70 0.07
N VAL A 417 -35.17 12.85 0.97
CA VAL A 417 -34.37 14.00 1.43
C VAL A 417 -33.21 13.44 2.28
N THR A 418 -32.02 14.03 2.11
CA THR A 418 -30.90 14.22 3.06
C THR A 418 -30.38 13.10 3.99
N GLY A 419 -29.11 12.74 3.78
CA GLY A 419 -27.97 12.89 4.70
C GLY A 419 -28.06 12.40 6.15
N TYR A 420 -27.08 11.59 6.59
CA TYR A 420 -26.09 11.95 7.63
C TYR A 420 -25.21 10.72 8.02
N TYR A 421 -23.90 10.93 7.88
CA TYR A 421 -22.75 10.41 8.65
C TYR A 421 -22.42 8.91 8.75
N ASP A 422 -21.34 8.62 8.01
CA ASP A 422 -20.30 7.65 8.29
C ASP A 422 -19.52 8.02 9.58
N GLN A 423 -19.52 7.12 10.56
CA GLN A 423 -18.57 7.10 11.67
C GLN A 423 -18.25 5.63 12.01
N ARG A 424 -17.11 5.13 11.55
CA ARG A 424 -16.45 3.98 12.16
C ARG A 424 -15.02 4.35 12.54
N TYR A 425 -14.86 4.59 13.84
CA TYR A 425 -13.58 4.64 14.51
C TYR A 425 -12.95 3.24 14.62
N TYR A 426 -11.64 3.22 14.46
CA TYR A 426 -10.68 2.18 14.85
C TYR A 426 -10.90 1.67 16.29
N TYR A 427 -10.62 0.38 16.55
CA TYR A 427 -9.57 -0.06 17.50
C TYR A 427 -9.45 -1.61 17.57
N ASN A 428 -8.18 -2.03 17.50
CA ASN A 428 -7.47 -3.16 18.11
C ASN A 428 -7.99 -4.61 18.09
N GLN A 429 -7.10 -5.46 17.55
CA GLN A 429 -6.83 -6.83 17.96
C GLN A 429 -5.66 -6.86 18.99
N PRO A 430 -5.49 -7.96 19.73
CA PRO A 430 -4.93 -7.99 21.09
C PRO A 430 -3.44 -7.72 21.23
#